data_AF-A0A6S6S7F0-F1
#
_entry.id   AF-A0A6S6S7F0-F1
#
_cell.length_a   1.000
_cell.length_b   1.000
_cell.length_c   1.000
_cell.angle_alpha   90.00
_cell.angle_beta   90.00
_cell.angle_gamma   90.00
#
_symmetry.space_group_name_H-M   'P 1'
#
loop_
_entity.id
_entity.type
_entity.pdbx_description
1 polymer ?
#
loop_
_entity_poly.entity_id
_entity_poly.type
_entity_poly.pdbx_seq_one_letter_code
_entity_poly.pdbx_strand_id
1 'polypeptide(L)' 'MNTDKPTPLEQEIENRREEIKDELESLFKSNLKISHWDVPEVDGQKSSEMILEILQEKLDELRVEVKEKKYEYS' A
#
# COMPACT_ATOMS: atom_id res chain seq x y z
N MET A 1 33.15 7.67 3.01
CA MET A 1 31.82 7.14 2.67
C MET A 1 31.47 6.20 3.80
N ASN A 2 30.49 6.54 4.64
CA ASN A 2 30.05 5.63 5.69
C ASN A 2 29.19 4.55 5.03
N THR A 3 29.78 3.39 4.80
CA THR A 3 29.06 2.20 4.35
C THR A 3 28.78 1.34 5.57
N ASP A 4 27.85 1.77 6.42
CA ASP A 4 27.35 0.89 7.45
C ASP A 4 26.56 -0.23 6.78
N LYS A 5 26.92 -1.47 7.14
CA LYS A 5 26.22 -2.66 6.68
C LYS A 5 24.77 -2.57 7.17
N PRO A 6 23.76 -2.80 6.31
CA PRO A 6 22.37 -2.77 6.73
C PRO A 6 22.13 -3.79 7.85
N THR A 7 21.36 -3.39 8.85
CA THR A 7 20.92 -4.23 9.95
C THR A 7 20.15 -5.45 9.42
N PRO A 8 20.04 -6.54 10.19
CA PRO A 8 19.23 -7.70 9.79
C PRO A 8 17.77 -7.32 9.47
N LEU A 9 17.20 -6.35 10.19
CA LEU A 9 15.85 -5.85 9.95
C LEU A 9 15.75 -5.14 8.59
N GLU A 10 16.67 -4.23 8.29
CA GLU A 10 16.69 -3.52 6.99
C GLU A 10 16.83 -4.49 5.82
N GLN A 11 17.65 -5.54 5.97
CA GLN A 11 17.79 -6.59 4.95
C GLN A 11 16.50 -7.41 4.78
N GLU A 12 15.83 -7.80 5.86
CA GLU A 12 14.57 -8.54 5.78
C GLU A 12 13.46 -7.73 5.10
N ILE A 13 13.35 -6.44 5.44
CA ILE A 13 12.37 -5.54 4.80
C ILE A 13 12.71 -5.32 3.32
N GLU A 14 13.99 -5.19 2.97
CA GLU A 14 14.41 -5.08 1.57
C GLU A 14 14.06 -6.35 0.78
N ASN A 15 14.30 -7.53 1.37
CA ASN A 15 13.97 -8.80 0.71
C ASN A 15 12.47 -8.96 0.46
N ARG A 16 11.62 -8.36 1.29
CA ARG A 16 10.15 -8.36 1.16
C ARG A 16 9.61 -7.21 0.32
N ARG A 17 10.46 -6.29 -0.15
CA ARG A 17 10.02 -5.06 -0.83
C ARG A 17 9.07 -5.34 -1.99
N GLU A 18 9.41 -6.29 -2.85
CA GLU A 18 8.61 -6.59 -4.03
C GLU A 18 7.31 -7.32 -3.65
N GLU A 19 7.35 -8.25 -2.68
CA GLU A 19 6.15 -8.90 -2.13
C GLU A 19 5.15 -7.88 -1.58
N ILE A 20 5.63 -6.90 -0.80
CA ILE A 20 4.78 -5.82 -0.23
C ILE A 20 4.14 -4.97 -1.33
N LYS A 21 4.87 -4.67 -2.42
CA LYS A 21 4.33 -3.91 -3.56
C LYS A 21 3.28 -4.72 -4.31
N ASP A 22 3.54 -6.00 -4.55
CA ASP A 22 2.63 -6.90 -5.26
C ASP A 22 1.31 -7.09 -4.50
N GLU A 23 1.37 -7.16 -3.17
CA GLU A 23 0.19 -7.21 -2.31
C GLU A 23 -0.66 -5.93 -2.41
N LEU A 24 -0.03 -4.76 -2.37
CA LEU A 24 -0.72 -3.47 -2.53
C LEU A 24 -1.34 -3.33 -3.93
N GLU A 25 -0.62 -3.75 -4.97
CA GLU A 25 -1.14 -3.75 -6.35
C GLU A 25 -2.33 -4.72 -6.49
N SER A 26 -2.26 -5.88 -5.85
CA SER A 26 -3.35 -6.86 -5.83
C SER A 26 -4.60 -6.30 -5.15
N LEU A 27 -4.45 -5.58 -4.04
CA LEU A 27 -5.53 -4.87 -3.37
C LEU A 27 -6.18 -3.84 -4.30
N PHE A 28 -5.39 -3.00 -4.97
CA PHE A 28 -5.89 -2.05 -5.96
C PHE A 28 -6.68 -2.72 -7.09
N LYS A 29 -6.09 -3.74 -7.73
CA LYS A 29 -6.70 -4.48 -8.84
C LYS A 29 -7.99 -5.20 -8.45
N SER A 30 -8.06 -5.74 -7.24
CA SER A 30 -9.29 -6.40 -6.75
C SER A 30 -10.47 -5.43 -6.64
N ASN A 31 -10.23 -4.18 -6.23
CA ASN A 31 -11.26 -3.16 -6.13
C ASN A 31 -11.67 -2.60 -7.50
N LEU A 32 -10.76 -2.51 -8.46
CA LEU A 32 -11.08 -2.14 -9.85
C LEU A 32 -12.05 -3.12 -10.54
N LYS A 33 -11.96 -4.41 -10.20
CA LYS A 33 -12.84 -5.44 -10.78
C LYS A 33 -14.29 -5.29 -10.31
N ILE A 34 -14.50 -4.82 -9.07
CA ILE A 34 -15.83 -4.58 -8.50
C ILE A 34 -16.50 -3.40 -9.22
N SER A 35 -15.78 -2.30 -9.43
CA SER A 35 -16.35 -1.09 -10.05
C SER A 35 -16.79 -1.28 -11.51
N HIS A 36 -16.17 -2.20 -12.25
CA HIS A 36 -16.56 -2.54 -13.62
C HIS A 36 -17.82 -3.41 -13.71
N TRP A 37 -18.20 -4.12 -12.63
CA TRP A 37 -19.33 -5.06 -12.67
C TRP A 37 -20.68 -4.38 -12.39
N ASP A 38 -20.67 -3.28 -11.63
CA ASP A 38 -21.90 -2.67 -11.11
C ASP A 38 -22.45 -1.50 -11.94
N VAL A 39 -21.65 -0.83 -12.78
CA VAL A 39 -22.12 0.34 -13.56
C VAL A 39 -21.50 0.36 -14.97
N PRO A 40 -22.28 0.15 -16.04
CA PRO A 40 -21.77 0.04 -17.42
C PRO A 40 -21.26 1.35 -18.04
N GLU A 41 -21.45 2.49 -17.38
CA GLU A 41 -21.05 3.84 -17.84
C GLU A 41 -19.79 4.37 -17.12
N VAL A 42 -19.09 3.50 -16.39
CA VAL A 42 -17.95 3.92 -15.57
C VAL A 42 -16.77 4.30 -16.45
N ASP A 43 -16.37 5.57 -16.32
CA ASP A 43 -15.05 6.03 -16.73
C ASP A 43 -13.99 5.29 -15.90
N GLY A 44 -13.38 4.28 -16.51
CA GLY A 44 -12.38 3.43 -15.85
C GLY A 44 -11.18 4.20 -15.31
N GLN A 45 -10.84 5.36 -15.91
CA GLN A 45 -9.78 6.23 -15.39
C GLN A 45 -10.22 6.86 -14.07
N LYS A 46 -11.43 7.44 -14.04
CA LYS A 46 -11.96 8.09 -12.84
C LYS A 46 -12.11 7.11 -11.68
N SER A 47 -12.58 5.89 -11.93
CA SER A 47 -12.64 4.86 -10.88
C SER A 47 -11.26 4.44 -10.38
N SER A 48 -10.27 4.35 -11.27
CA SER A 48 -8.88 4.06 -10.87
C SER A 48 -8.32 5.14 -9.96
N GLU A 49 -8.55 6.41 -10.28
CA GLU A 49 -8.12 7.55 -9.48
C GLU A 49 -8.78 7.56 -8.09
N MET A 50 -10.09 7.34 -8.03
CA MET A 50 -10.82 7.29 -6.76
C MET A 50 -10.36 6.14 -5.85
N ILE A 51 -10.10 4.96 -6.40
CA ILE A 51 -9.58 3.83 -5.61
C ILE A 51 -8.18 4.15 -5.11
N LEU A 52 -7.33 4.74 -5.94
CA LEU A 52 -5.97 5.12 -5.55
C LEU A 52 -5.98 6.18 -4.43
N GLU A 53 -6.89 7.15 -4.49
CA GLU A 53 -7.09 8.16 -3.45
C GLU A 53 -7.44 7.52 -2.11
N ILE A 54 -8.39 6.58 -2.08
CA ILE A 54 -8.76 5.83 -0.86
C ILE A 54 -7.56 5.05 -0.28
N LEU A 55 -6.78 4.39 -1.15
CA LEU A 55 -5.57 3.67 -0.70
C LEU A 55 -4.54 4.64 -0.11
N GLN A 56 -4.36 5.81 -0.71
CA GLN A 56 -3.44 6.83 -0.21
C GLN A 56 -3.89 7.40 1.14
N GLU A 57 -5.19 7.71 1.30
CA GLU A 57 -5.77 8.14 2.58
C GLU A 57 -5.47 7.12 3.68
N LYS A 58 -5.69 5.82 3.42
CA LYS A 58 -5.40 4.79 4.42
C LYS A 58 -3.91 4.66 4.73
N LEU A 59 -3.03 4.79 3.73
CA LEU A 59 -1.59 4.82 3.96
C LEU A 59 -1.17 6.00 4.84
N ASP A 60 -1.80 7.15 4.68
CA ASP A 60 -1.55 8.32 5.52
C ASP A 60 -1.99 8.12 6.97
N GLU A 61 -3.14 7.48 7.19
CA GLU A 61 -3.55 7.05 8.54
C GLU A 61 -2.52 6.09 9.17
N LEU A 62 -2.10 5.05 8.44
CA LEU A 62 -1.12 4.09 8.93
C LEU A 62 0.21 4.76 9.31
N ARG A 63 0.65 5.77 8.53
CA ARG A 63 1.84 6.58 8.86
C ARG A 63 1.68 7.31 10.19
N VAL A 64 0.49 7.83 10.49
CA VAL A 64 0.21 8.45 11.79
C VAL A 64 0.26 7.40 12.90
N GLU A 65 -0.41 6.27 12.72
CA GLU A 65 -0.48 5.20 13.72
C GLU A 65 0.89 4.60 14.07
N VAL A 66 1.78 4.46 13.09
CA VAL A 66 3.18 4.03 13.32
C VAL A 66 3.95 5.05 14.15
N LYS A 67 3.79 6.35 13.88
CA LYS A 67 4.42 7.41 14.69
C LYS A 67 3.88 7.45 16.12
N GLU A 68 2.62 7.09 16.29
CA GLU A 68 1.96 6.92 17.58
C GLU A 68 2.33 5.61 18.29
N LYS A 69 3.23 4.79 17.72
CA LYS A 69 3.69 3.52 18.29
C LYS A 69 2.56 2.51 18.55
N LYS A 70 1.44 2.61 17.82
CA LYS A 70 0.27 1.72 17.99
C LYS A 70 0.56 0.25 17.70
N TYR A 71 1.66 -0.03 16.98
CA TYR A 71 2.09 -1.36 16.57
C TYR A 71 3.34 -1.85 17.32
N GLU A 72 3.81 -1.11 18.33
CA GLU A 72 4.82 -1.65 19.26
C GLU A 72 4.16 -2.76 20.07
N TYR A 73 4.48 -4.02 19.77
CA TYR A 73 4.07 -5.17 20.58
C TYR A 73 4.62 -5.01 22.00
N SER A 74 3.74 -5.09 23.00
CA SER A 74 4.08 -5.23 24.42
C SER A 74 4.66 -6.60 24.73
#